data_AF-A0A6A8LSF7-F1
#
_entry.id   AF-A0A6A8LSF7-F1
#
_cell.length_a   1.000
_cell.length_b   1.000
_cell.length_c   1.000
_cell.angle_alpha   90.00
_cell.angle_beta   90.00
_cell.angle_gamma   90.00
#
_symmetry.space_group_name_H-M   'P 1'
#
loop_
_entity.id
_entity.type
_entity.pdbx_description
1 polymer ?
#
loop_
_entity_poly.entity_id
_entity_poly.type
_entity_poly.pdbx_seq_one_letter_code
_entity_poly.pdbx_strand_id
1 'polypeptide(L)'
;MSKWNSIKIVKGSGGWGGPIVVTPTEEKHKVVYVTGGNRPDIVDTIVELTGMEAIDGFKTAIPDEEIALAIVDCGGTLRCGIYPSKNILTVNVLPTGKSGPLAKYITPELYVSAVTPKQISLVNAEDAEAIVKQQDEKATKEETAADKEDGIDTSLSAAVSSLVIGIIM
;
A
#
# COMPACT_ATOMS: atom_id res chain seq x y z
N MET A 1 -4.65 7.54 26.97
CA MET A 1 -3.21 7.55 26.64
C MET A 1 -3.01 6.51 25.56
N SER A 2 -2.61 6.90 24.35
CA SER A 2 -2.34 5.93 23.29
C SER A 2 -1.19 5.02 23.73
N LYS A 3 -1.38 3.71 23.61
CA LYS A 3 -0.38 2.69 23.99
C LYS A 3 0.87 2.74 23.09
N TRP A 4 0.77 3.41 21.95
CA TRP A 4 1.83 3.55 20.96
C TRP A 4 1.99 5.01 20.50
N ASN A 5 3.19 5.33 20.01
CA ASN A 5 3.48 6.62 19.38
C ASN A 5 3.45 6.50 17.86
N SER A 6 3.01 7.58 17.19
CA SER A 6 3.08 7.69 15.74
C SER A 6 4.47 8.12 15.28
N ILE A 7 4.92 7.58 14.13
CA ILE A 7 6.18 7.95 13.49
C ILE A 7 5.96 8.45 12.06
N LYS A 8 6.82 9.36 11.64
CA LYS A 8 6.97 9.80 10.26
C LYS A 8 8.23 9.18 9.68
N ILE A 9 8.13 8.72 8.44
CA ILE A 9 9.24 8.12 7.70
C ILE A 9 9.37 8.83 6.37
N VAL A 10 10.55 9.39 6.11
CA VAL A 10 10.90 10.05 4.85
C VAL A 10 11.84 9.19 4.01
N LYS A 11 11.91 9.42 2.70
CA LYS A 11 12.88 8.73 1.84
C LYS A 11 14.31 9.14 2.18
N GLY A 12 15.24 8.19 2.07
CA GLY A 12 16.67 8.49 2.16
C GLY A 12 17.25 9.02 0.85
N SER A 13 18.58 9.12 0.82
CA SER A 13 19.31 9.54 -0.39
C SER A 13 19.10 8.52 -1.52
N GLY A 14 18.70 8.99 -2.71
CA GLY A 14 18.37 8.13 -3.85
C GLY A 14 17.07 7.30 -3.67
N GLY A 15 16.38 7.43 -2.55
CA GLY A 15 15.09 6.79 -2.31
C GLY A 15 13.94 7.43 -3.09
N TRP A 16 12.77 6.82 -2.99
CA TRP A 16 11.53 7.21 -3.67
C TRP A 16 10.35 7.17 -2.70
N GLY A 17 9.29 7.91 -3.03
CA GLY A 17 8.03 7.92 -2.27
C GLY A 17 8.14 8.68 -0.95
N GLY A 18 7.15 8.45 -0.08
CA GLY A 18 6.97 9.16 1.18
C GLY A 18 6.78 10.68 1.04
N PRO A 19 6.71 11.41 2.18
CA PRO A 19 6.70 10.87 3.54
C PRO A 19 5.48 9.99 3.81
N ILE A 20 5.66 8.94 4.62
CA ILE A 20 4.56 8.16 5.17
C ILE A 20 4.48 8.38 6.67
N VAL A 21 3.27 8.29 7.22
CA VAL A 21 3.03 8.36 8.66
C VAL A 21 2.39 7.07 9.12
N VAL A 22 3.00 6.45 10.13
CA VAL A 22 2.51 5.22 10.75
C VAL A 22 1.91 5.58 12.10
N THR A 23 0.61 5.37 12.25
CA THR A 23 -0.13 5.56 13.49
C THR A 23 -0.68 4.21 13.93
N PRO A 24 -0.04 3.56 14.92
CA PRO A 24 -0.49 2.25 15.38
C PRO A 24 -1.86 2.32 16.06
N THR A 25 -2.68 1.30 15.88
CA THR A 25 -3.99 1.12 16.51
C THR A 25 -4.08 -0.24 17.19
N GLU A 26 -5.12 -0.48 17.99
CA GLU A 26 -5.31 -1.79 18.64
C GLU A 26 -5.39 -2.95 17.63
N GLU A 27 -5.92 -2.69 16.43
CA GLU A 27 -5.98 -3.67 15.35
C GLU A 27 -4.65 -3.72 14.59
N LYS A 28 -4.06 -2.57 14.24
CA LYS A 28 -2.85 -2.45 13.42
C LYS A 28 -1.67 -1.92 14.23
N HIS A 29 -0.94 -2.82 14.89
CA HIS A 29 0.21 -2.46 15.74
C HIS A 29 1.43 -3.36 15.57
N LYS A 30 1.45 -4.21 14.53
CA LYS A 30 2.59 -5.07 14.23
C LYS A 30 3.41 -4.53 13.07
N VAL A 31 4.73 -4.61 13.21
CA VAL A 31 5.69 -4.34 12.15
C VAL A 31 6.20 -5.67 11.64
N VAL A 32 5.93 -5.99 10.38
CA VAL A 32 6.50 -7.18 9.75
C VAL A 32 7.78 -6.78 9.02
N TYR A 33 8.86 -7.55 9.18
CA TYR A 33 10.05 -7.39 8.36
C TYR A 33 10.31 -8.66 7.55
N VAL A 34 10.52 -8.47 6.25
CA VAL A 34 10.83 -9.52 5.28
C VAL A 34 12.09 -9.09 4.54
N THR A 35 13.21 -9.28 5.22
CA THR A 35 14.55 -8.98 4.71
C THR A 35 15.41 -10.23 4.68
N GLY A 36 16.11 -10.46 3.58
CA GLY A 36 17.04 -11.57 3.43
C GLY A 36 18.24 -11.37 4.36
N GLY A 37 18.45 -12.34 5.26
CA GLY A 37 19.54 -12.31 6.23
C GLY A 37 19.10 -11.87 7.61
N ASN A 38 19.71 -10.81 8.13
CA ASN A 38 19.52 -10.36 9.51
C ASN A 38 18.35 -9.36 9.63
N ARG A 39 17.87 -9.20 10.87
CA ARG A 39 16.93 -8.14 11.26
C ARG A 39 17.56 -6.77 10.99
N PRO A 40 16.93 -5.89 10.19
CA PRO A 40 17.45 -4.54 9.90
C PRO A 40 17.43 -3.65 11.14
N ASP A 41 18.39 -2.72 11.24
CA ASP A 41 18.50 -1.73 12.31
C ASP A 41 17.28 -0.78 12.41
N ILE A 42 16.63 -0.50 11.28
CA ILE A 42 15.39 0.27 11.26
C ILE A 42 14.25 -0.39 12.02
N VAL A 43 14.24 -1.73 12.13
CA VAL A 43 13.20 -2.45 12.89
C VAL A 43 13.29 -2.06 14.37
N ASP A 44 14.50 -2.07 14.92
CA ASP A 44 14.71 -1.77 16.34
C ASP A 44 14.42 -0.29 16.63
N THR A 45 14.82 0.61 15.73
CA THR A 45 14.48 2.03 15.81
C THR A 45 12.97 2.26 15.84
N ILE A 46 12.22 1.57 14.97
CA ILE A 46 10.75 1.70 14.91
C ILE A 46 10.11 1.15 16.19
N VAL A 47 10.55 -0.02 16.65
CA VAL A 47 10.03 -0.63 17.89
C VAL A 47 10.30 0.28 19.09
N GLU A 48 11.49 0.85 19.20
CA GLU A 48 11.86 1.77 20.28
C GLU A 48 10.99 3.03 20.28
N LEU A 49 10.77 3.65 19.12
CA LEU A 49 9.98 4.87 19.02
C LEU A 49 8.49 4.63 19.22
N THR A 50 7.96 3.53 18.69
CA THR A 50 6.50 3.29 18.60
C THR A 50 5.97 2.41 19.72
N GLY A 51 6.77 1.47 20.24
CA GLY A 51 6.32 0.39 21.13
C GLY A 51 5.62 -0.77 20.41
N MET A 52 5.67 -0.82 19.08
CA MET A 52 5.06 -1.90 18.28
C MET A 52 5.79 -3.23 18.44
N GLU A 53 5.11 -4.32 18.11
CA GLU A 53 5.71 -5.65 18.06
C GLU A 53 6.31 -5.92 16.67
N ALA A 54 7.57 -6.36 16.62
CA ALA A 54 8.25 -6.71 15.38
C ALA A 54 8.20 -8.22 15.11
N ILE A 55 7.69 -8.60 13.94
CA ILE A 55 7.52 -10.00 13.50
C ILE A 55 8.40 -10.30 12.29
N ASP A 56 9.13 -11.41 12.37
CA ASP A 56 9.91 -11.96 11.27
C ASP A 56 8.97 -12.64 10.27
N GLY A 57 8.66 -11.96 9.16
CA GLY A 57 7.70 -12.45 8.17
C GLY A 57 8.18 -13.64 7.35
N PHE A 58 9.46 -14.03 7.46
CA PHE A 58 9.94 -15.30 6.89
C PHE A 58 9.68 -16.49 7.81
N LYS A 59 9.57 -16.27 9.13
CA LYS A 59 9.35 -17.33 10.12
C LYS A 59 7.89 -17.46 10.54
N THR A 60 7.14 -16.37 10.53
CA THR A 60 5.77 -16.34 11.04
C THR A 60 4.90 -15.49 10.13
N ALA A 61 3.81 -16.07 9.67
CA ALA A 61 2.76 -15.34 8.96
C ALA A 61 1.75 -14.79 9.98
N ILE A 62 1.35 -13.54 9.80
CA ILE A 62 0.28 -12.89 10.57
C ILE A 62 -0.76 -12.34 9.59
N PRO A 63 -2.02 -12.14 10.04
CA PRO A 63 -3.05 -11.53 9.22
C PRO A 63 -2.64 -10.13 8.73
N ASP A 64 -3.02 -9.77 7.51
CA ASP A 64 -2.69 -8.49 6.89
C ASP A 64 -3.30 -7.30 7.68
N GLU A 65 -4.44 -7.55 8.33
CA GLU A 65 -5.18 -6.59 9.13
C GLU A 65 -4.46 -6.18 10.40
N GLU A 66 -3.49 -6.97 10.87
CA GLU A 66 -2.70 -6.67 12.07
C GLU A 66 -1.43 -5.85 11.75
N ILE A 67 -1.07 -5.76 10.47
CA ILE A 67 0.18 -5.16 10.01
C ILE A 67 0.00 -3.65 9.85
N ALA A 68 0.68 -2.89 10.71
CA ALA A 68 0.78 -1.44 10.60
C ALA A 68 1.81 -1.02 9.54
N LEU A 69 2.90 -1.77 9.44
CA LEU A 69 4.06 -1.44 8.60
C LEU A 69 4.78 -2.70 8.14
N ALA A 70 5.13 -2.75 6.86
CA ALA A 70 6.00 -3.77 6.29
C ALA A 70 7.38 -3.20 5.95
N ILE A 71 8.43 -3.89 6.37
CA ILE A 71 9.83 -3.56 6.08
C ILE A 71 10.40 -4.61 5.13
N VAL A 72 10.97 -4.16 4.01
CA VAL A 72 11.47 -5.06 2.95
C VAL A 72 12.85 -4.65 2.45
N ASP A 73 13.56 -5.59 1.83
CA ASP A 73 14.86 -5.40 1.18
C ASP A 73 14.79 -5.75 -0.32
N CYS A 74 13.90 -5.08 -1.04
CA CYS A 74 13.54 -5.53 -2.38
C CYS A 74 14.14 -4.67 -3.48
N GLY A 75 14.87 -5.31 -4.40
CA GLY A 75 15.43 -4.68 -5.60
C GLY A 75 14.39 -4.33 -6.67
N GLY A 76 13.09 -4.57 -6.41
CA GLY A 76 12.01 -4.05 -7.26
C GLY A 76 11.12 -5.05 -7.96
N THR A 77 11.18 -6.33 -7.61
CA THR A 77 10.41 -7.38 -8.30
C THR A 77 9.02 -7.61 -7.70
N LEU A 78 8.92 -7.93 -6.40
CA LEU A 78 7.63 -8.35 -5.81
C LEU A 78 7.30 -7.63 -4.49
N ARG A 79 8.20 -7.70 -3.50
CA ARG A 79 7.93 -7.21 -2.14
C ARG A 79 7.69 -5.69 -2.07
N CYS A 80 8.26 -4.91 -3.01
CA CYS A 80 7.97 -3.47 -3.10
C CYS A 80 6.49 -3.18 -3.36
N GLY A 81 5.75 -4.07 -4.03
CA GLY A 81 4.37 -3.82 -4.46
C GLY A 81 3.32 -4.73 -3.80
N ILE A 82 3.71 -5.85 -3.19
CA ILE A 82 2.74 -6.79 -2.58
C ILE A 82 2.03 -6.18 -1.36
N TYR A 83 2.76 -5.50 -0.47
CA TYR A 83 2.18 -4.85 0.71
C TYR A 83 1.38 -3.59 0.34
N PRO A 84 1.87 -2.70 -0.54
CA PRO A 84 1.04 -1.59 -1.01
C PRO A 84 -0.23 -2.04 -1.74
N SER A 85 -0.21 -3.17 -2.45
CA SER A 85 -1.43 -3.70 -3.09
C SER A 85 -2.53 -4.10 -2.10
N LYS A 86 -2.14 -4.36 -0.85
CA LYS A 86 -3.03 -4.66 0.28
C LYS A 86 -3.27 -3.42 1.16
N ASN A 87 -2.88 -2.24 0.69
CA ASN A 87 -2.96 -0.98 1.44
C ASN A 87 -2.19 -1.01 2.77
N ILE A 88 -1.07 -1.73 2.81
CA ILE A 88 -0.14 -1.79 3.94
C ILE A 88 1.03 -0.84 3.66
N LEU A 89 1.34 0.03 4.61
CA LEU A 89 2.47 0.95 4.54
C LEU A 89 3.77 0.16 4.44
N THR A 90 4.65 0.55 3.53
CA THR A 90 5.83 -0.23 3.16
C THR A 90 7.08 0.63 3.13
N VAL A 91 8.10 0.16 3.85
CA VAL A 91 9.43 0.75 3.90
C VAL A 91 10.41 -0.20 3.24
N ASN A 92 11.16 0.30 2.27
CA ASN A 92 12.26 -0.44 1.66
C ASN A 92 13.62 0.13 2.11
N VAL A 93 14.50 -0.74 2.61
CA VAL A 93 15.87 -0.33 2.97
C VAL A 93 16.72 -0.03 1.73
N LEU A 94 16.37 -0.61 0.58
CA LEU A 94 17.04 -0.35 -0.68
C LEU A 94 16.48 0.91 -1.38
N PRO A 95 17.29 1.64 -2.17
CA PRO A 95 16.87 2.83 -2.92
C PRO A 95 16.07 2.48 -4.18
N THR A 96 15.07 1.61 -4.04
CA THR A 96 14.25 1.14 -5.16
C THR A 96 13.01 2.01 -5.26
N GLY A 97 12.73 2.52 -6.46
CA GLY A 97 11.50 3.25 -6.77
C GLY A 97 10.37 2.34 -7.26
N LYS A 98 9.49 2.93 -8.08
CA LYS A 98 8.40 2.22 -8.76
C LYS A 98 8.96 1.27 -9.82
N SER A 99 8.83 -0.04 -9.60
CA SER A 99 9.37 -1.07 -10.49
C SER A 99 8.61 -2.40 -10.37
N GLY A 100 8.81 -3.28 -11.34
CA GLY A 100 8.28 -4.65 -11.33
C GLY A 100 6.81 -4.78 -11.71
N PRO A 101 6.26 -6.02 -11.74
CA PRO A 101 4.88 -6.31 -12.12
C PRO A 101 3.81 -5.61 -11.26
N LEU A 102 4.13 -5.30 -10.00
CA LEU A 102 3.23 -4.63 -9.06
C LEU A 102 3.48 -3.12 -8.93
N ALA A 103 4.23 -2.52 -9.86
CA ALA A 103 4.60 -1.10 -9.84
C ALA A 103 3.40 -0.15 -9.65
N LYS A 104 2.21 -0.50 -10.18
CA LYS A 104 1.00 0.32 -10.06
C LYS A 104 0.56 0.60 -8.63
N TYR A 105 0.89 -0.28 -7.68
CA TYR A 105 0.56 -0.11 -6.26
C TYR A 105 1.64 0.63 -5.47
N ILE A 106 2.84 0.83 -6.05
CA ILE A 106 3.93 1.56 -5.42
C ILE A 106 3.63 3.05 -5.58
N THR A 107 2.89 3.60 -4.62
CA THR A 107 2.51 5.02 -4.58
C THR A 107 3.19 5.75 -3.41
N PRO A 108 3.40 7.07 -3.49
CA PRO A 108 4.10 7.82 -2.45
C PRO A 108 3.43 7.74 -1.06
N GLU A 109 2.11 7.51 -1.02
CA GLU A 109 1.31 7.45 0.19
C GLU A 109 1.47 6.12 0.94
N LEU A 110 1.84 5.04 0.22
CA LEU A 110 1.97 3.70 0.78
C LEU A 110 3.42 3.21 0.85
N TYR A 111 4.34 3.85 0.14
CA TYR A 111 5.68 3.34 -0.04
C TYR A 111 6.75 4.42 0.10
N VAL A 112 7.81 4.09 0.83
CA VAL A 112 9.02 4.92 0.99
C VAL A 112 10.27 4.04 0.92
N SER A 113 11.37 4.55 0.35
CA SER A 113 12.59 3.77 0.16
C SER A 113 13.90 4.48 0.50
N ALA A 114 14.99 3.71 0.49
CA ALA A 114 16.32 4.09 1.00
C ALA A 114 16.30 4.49 2.50
N VAL A 115 15.42 3.91 3.29
CA VAL A 115 15.23 4.32 4.69
C VAL A 115 16.32 3.72 5.56
N THR A 116 16.95 4.59 6.36
CA THR A 116 17.85 4.24 7.47
C THR A 116 17.29 4.83 8.77
N PRO A 117 17.85 4.52 9.96
CA PRO A 117 17.37 5.08 11.22
C PRO A 117 17.25 6.62 11.23
N LYS A 118 18.07 7.32 10.42
CA LYS A 118 18.07 8.78 10.31
C LYS A 118 16.81 9.37 9.69
N GLN A 119 16.00 8.57 8.99
CA GLN A 119 14.80 9.01 8.30
C GLN A 119 13.51 8.77 9.09
N ILE A 120 13.63 8.25 10.31
CA ILE A 120 12.50 7.89 11.17
C ILE A 120 12.47 8.87 12.33
N SER A 121 11.32 9.51 12.54
CA SER A 121 11.12 10.45 13.64
C SER A 121 9.72 10.32 14.22
N LEU A 122 9.51 10.74 15.46
CA LEU A 122 8.16 10.89 16.02
C LEU A 122 7.39 11.96 15.23
N VAL A 123 6.07 11.80 15.14
CA VAL A 123 5.18 12.81 14.56
C VAL A 123 5.10 14.00 15.51
N ASN A 124 5.44 15.20 15.05
CA ASN A 124 5.28 16.43 15.81
C ASN A 124 3.95 17.13 15.50
N ALA A 125 3.60 18.18 16.24
CA ALA A 125 2.36 18.94 16.03
C ALA A 125 2.23 19.51 14.60
N GLU A 126 3.35 19.91 13.99
CA GLU A 126 3.40 20.41 12.61
C GLU A 126 3.13 19.30 11.56
N ASP A 127 3.48 18.05 11.88
CA ASP A 127 3.19 16.91 11.02
C ASP A 127 1.72 16.50 11.11
N ALA A 128 1.09 16.66 12.28
CA ALA A 128 -0.34 16.40 12.48
C ALA A 128 -1.22 17.24 11.53
N GLU A 129 -0.86 18.50 11.30
CA GLU A 129 -1.58 19.41 10.39
C GLU A 129 -1.40 19.05 8.90
N ALA A 130 -0.25 18.50 8.52
CA ALA A 130 0.01 18.03 7.16
C ALA A 130 -0.78 16.75 6.81
N ILE A 131 -1.03 15.90 7.81
CA ILE A 131 -1.79 14.64 7.66
C ILE A 131 -3.27 14.94 7.39
N VAL A 132 -3.85 15.95 8.06
CA VAL A 132 -5.25 16.37 7.85
C VAL A 132 -5.46 16.90 6.43
N LYS A 133 -4.52 17.71 5.91
CA LYS A 133 -4.59 18.24 4.53
C LYS A 133 -4.51 17.16 3.45
N GLN A 134 -3.75 16.08 3.67
CA GLN A 134 -3.67 14.96 2.72
C GLN A 134 -4.92 14.07 2.72
N GLN A 135 -5.67 14.01 3.82
CA GLN A 135 -6.92 13.26 3.90
C GLN A 135 -8.12 14.02 3.28
N ASP A 136 -8.17 15.35 3.42
CA ASP A 136 -9.22 16.19 2.80
C ASP A 136 -9.17 16.15 1.25
N GLU A 137 -7.98 16.11 0.64
CA GLU A 137 -7.83 16.07 -0.82
C GLU A 137 -8.19 14.68 -1.41
N LYS A 138 -8.13 13.62 -0.60
CA LYS A 138 -8.52 12.26 -1.01
C LYS A 138 -10.04 12.06 -0.97
N ALA A 139 -10.74 12.68 -0.01
CA ALA A 139 -12.20 12.58 0.12
C ALA A 139 -12.96 13.24 -1.05
N THR A 140 -12.39 14.24 -1.73
CA THR A 140 -13.05 14.92 -2.86
C THR A 140 -13.01 14.13 -4.19
N LYS A 141 -12.15 13.10 -4.33
CA LYS A 141 -11.99 12.36 -5.60
C LYS A 141 -12.81 11.07 -5.71
N GLU A 142 -13.47 10.62 -4.65
CA GLU A 142 -14.21 9.35 -4.62
C GLU A 142 -15.71 9.47 -4.95
N GLU A 143 -16.25 10.69 -5.11
CA GLU A 143 -17.69 10.94 -5.35
C GLU A 143 -18.08 11.25 -6.81
N THR A 144 -17.21 11.05 -7.82
CA THR A 144 -17.58 11.23 -9.24
C THR A 144 -17.17 10.06 -10.13
N ALA A 145 -17.41 8.83 -9.67
CA ALA A 145 -17.32 7.64 -10.52
C ALA A 145 -18.39 6.60 -10.15
N ALA A 146 -19.63 7.05 -10.02
CA ALA A 146 -20.80 6.18 -9.93
C ALA A 146 -21.94 6.73 -10.80
N ASP A 147 -21.80 6.60 -12.13
CA ASP A 147 -22.93 6.48 -13.06
C ASP A 147 -22.45 6.01 -14.45
N LYS A 148 -22.61 4.70 -14.74
CA LYS A 148 -23.20 4.20 -15.99
C LYS A 148 -23.27 2.67 -15.99
N GLU A 149 -24.48 2.17 -15.76
CA GLU A 149 -24.97 0.93 -16.38
C GLU A 149 -25.20 1.19 -17.87
N ASP A 150 -24.65 0.31 -18.72
CA ASP A 150 -25.10 0.01 -20.10
C ASP A 150 -24.41 -1.34 -20.41
N GLY A 151 -25.08 -2.49 -20.44
CA GLY A 151 -26.15 -2.79 -21.37
C GLY A 151 -25.55 -3.03 -22.76
N ILE A 152 -24.96 -4.21 -23.02
CA ILE A 152 -24.63 -4.63 -24.39
C ILE A 152 -25.19 -6.02 -24.65
N ASP A 153 -25.80 -6.09 -25.82
CA ASP A 153 -26.77 -7.03 -26.29
C ASP A 153 -26.18 -8.36 -26.74
N THR A 154 -27.06 -9.35 -26.63
CA THR A 154 -27.02 -10.62 -27.32
C THR A 154 -27.30 -10.42 -28.80
N SER A 155 -26.31 -10.58 -29.68
CA SER A 155 -26.57 -11.08 -31.05
C SER A 155 -25.29 -11.44 -31.84
N LEU A 156 -24.88 -12.71 -31.82
CA LEU A 156 -24.30 -13.32 -33.02
C LEU A 156 -24.57 -14.82 -33.06
N SER A 157 -25.16 -15.23 -34.19
CA SER A 157 -25.33 -16.60 -34.69
C SER A 157 -26.57 -17.39 -34.24
N ALA A 158 -27.70 -17.10 -34.89
CA ALA A 158 -28.67 -18.15 -35.24
C ALA A 158 -29.47 -17.79 -36.51
N ALA A 159 -29.27 -18.61 -37.54
CA ALA A 159 -30.26 -19.02 -38.55
C ALA A 159 -31.03 -17.95 -39.36
N VAL A 160 -30.52 -17.72 -40.57
CA VAL A 160 -31.22 -17.88 -41.85
C VAL A 160 -32.75 -18.01 -41.76
N SER A 161 -33.51 -16.96 -42.10
CA SER A 161 -34.80 -17.11 -42.77
C SER A 161 -35.38 -15.77 -43.23
N SER A 162 -35.36 -15.53 -44.54
CA SER A 162 -36.42 -14.81 -45.24
C SER A 162 -36.21 -15.01 -46.73
N LEU A 163 -36.71 -16.14 -47.23
CA LEU A 163 -37.00 -16.31 -48.65
C LEU A 163 -38.51 -16.57 -48.79
N VAL A 164 -39.20 -15.51 -49.21
CA VAL A 164 -40.26 -15.51 -50.22
C VAL A 164 -41.51 -16.38 -49.96
N ILE A 165 -42.57 -15.66 -49.60
CA ILE A 165 -43.99 -15.82 -49.97
C ILE A 165 -44.31 -16.82 -51.10
N GLY A 166 -45.29 -17.69 -50.84
CA GLY A 166 -46.19 -18.22 -51.86
C GLY A 166 -46.68 -19.64 -51.60
N ILE A 167 -47.98 -19.86 -51.87
CA ILE A 167 -48.63 -21.10 -52.34
C ILE A 167 -49.63 -21.79 -51.35
N ILE A 168 -50.92 -21.62 -51.73
CA ILE A 168 -52.14 -22.44 -51.55
C ILE A 168 -53.06 -22.14 -50.36
N MET A 169 -54.11 -21.37 -50.66
CA MET A 169 -55.47 -21.92 -50.75
C MET A 169 -56.16 -21.38 -51.99
#